data_AF-A0A744GFI5-F1
#
_entry.id   AF-A0A744GFI5-F1
#
_cell.length_a   1.000
_cell.length_b   1.000
_cell.length_c   1.000
_cell.angle_alpha   90.00
_cell.angle_beta   90.00
_cell.angle_gamma   90.00
#
_symmetry.space_group_name_H-M   'P 1'
#
loop_
_entity.id
_entity.type
_entity.pdbx_description
1 polymer ?
#
loop_
_entity_poly.entity_id
_entity_poly.type
_entity_poly.pdbx_seq_one_letter_code
_entity_poly.pdbx_strand_id
1 'polypeptide(L)'
;MNNRQKAGLITALMAALAGPGVSQAAINVDRTRIIMSSDAKAVSVGLSNESRDQPYLAQSWVEDSQGKATNVLIALPPLQRIDAGKKSRVRIMRVQNSGDAPLPADRESLFYFNVREIPPAPED
;
A
#
# COMPACT_ATOMS: atom_id res chain seq x y z
N MET A 1 29.22 -8.40 -40.20
CA MET A 1 27.84 -8.58 -39.70
C MET A 1 26.86 -8.09 -40.75
N ASN A 2 25.95 -8.96 -41.22
CA ASN A 2 25.01 -8.61 -42.28
C ASN A 2 23.80 -7.81 -41.75
N ASN A 3 23.01 -7.21 -42.65
CA ASN A 3 21.91 -6.33 -42.27
C ASN A 3 20.84 -7.02 -41.40
N ARG A 4 20.67 -8.34 -41.55
CA ARG A 4 19.74 -9.14 -40.72
C ARG A 4 20.22 -9.27 -39.27
N GLN A 5 21.51 -9.51 -39.07
CA GLN A 5 22.11 -9.59 -37.73
C GLN A 5 22.11 -8.23 -37.03
N LYS A 6 22.36 -7.14 -37.76
CA LYS A 6 22.26 -5.77 -37.22
C LYS A 6 20.82 -5.43 -36.79
N ALA A 7 19.83 -5.76 -37.62
CA ALA A 7 18.43 -5.56 -37.29
C ALA A 7 18.01 -6.34 -36.04
N GLY A 8 18.40 -7.61 -35.93
CA GLY A 8 18.11 -8.43 -34.74
C GLY A 8 18.73 -7.86 -33.45
N LEU A 9 19.97 -7.37 -33.51
CA LEU A 9 20.63 -6.73 -32.37
C LEU A 9 19.93 -5.43 -31.94
N ILE A 10 19.48 -4.61 -32.89
CA ILE A 10 18.75 -3.36 -32.61
C ILE A 10 17.40 -3.66 -31.96
N THR A 11 16.66 -4.65 -32.45
CA THR A 11 15.37 -5.04 -31.87
C THR A 11 15.54 -5.60 -30.45
N ALA A 12 16.56 -6.43 -30.21
CA ALA A 12 16.86 -6.95 -28.89
C ALA A 12 17.28 -5.84 -27.90
N LEU A 13 18.04 -4.85 -28.35
CA LEU A 13 18.42 -3.70 -27.53
C LEU A 13 17.23 -2.81 -27.18
N MET A 14 16.32 -2.57 -28.14
CA MET A 14 15.08 -1.82 -27.91
C MET A 14 14.15 -2.52 -26.91
N ALA A 15 14.05 -3.85 -26.99
CA ALA A 15 13.26 -4.64 -26.04
C ALA A 15 13.88 -4.65 -24.64
N ALA A 16 15.21 -4.66 -24.52
CA ALA A 16 15.91 -4.55 -23.24
C ALA A 16 15.82 -3.14 -22.61
N LEU A 17 15.58 -2.11 -23.43
CA LEU A 17 15.36 -0.73 -22.99
C LEU A 17 13.89 -0.41 -22.65
N ALA A 18 12.97 -1.32 -22.91
CA ALA A 18 11.61 -1.25 -22.38
C ALA A 18 11.64 -1.57 -20.88
N GLY A 19 12.08 -0.59 -20.08
CA GLY A 19 12.12 -0.68 -18.62
C GLY A 19 10.73 -0.92 -18.01
N PRO A 20 10.68 -1.29 -16.72
CA PRO A 20 9.41 -1.46 -16.02
C PRO A 20 8.57 -0.19 -16.14
N GLY A 21 7.27 -0.35 -16.45
CA GLY A 21 6.34 0.76 -16.59
C GLY A 21 6.34 1.65 -15.34
N VAL A 22 6.37 2.96 -15.54
CA VAL A 22 6.29 3.92 -14.44
C VAL A 22 4.87 3.85 -13.88
N SER A 23 4.72 3.23 -12.71
CA SER A 23 3.46 3.30 -11.97
C SER A 23 3.33 4.68 -11.35
N GLN A 24 2.27 5.41 -11.67
CA GLN A 24 1.93 6.65 -11.00
C GLN A 24 0.89 6.33 -9.92
N ALA A 25 1.28 6.54 -8.66
CA ALA A 25 0.39 6.51 -7.51
C ALA A 25 0.60 7.81 -6.73
N ALA A 26 -0.48 8.45 -6.30
CA ALA A 26 -0.39 9.66 -5.49
C ALA A 26 -0.07 9.28 -4.04
N ILE A 27 -0.76 8.29 -3.48
CA ILE A 27 -0.56 7.83 -2.10
C ILE A 27 0.48 6.72 -2.03
N ASN A 28 1.57 6.97 -1.29
CA ASN A 28 2.62 5.99 -1.02
C ASN A 28 2.64 5.60 0.46
N VAL A 29 2.96 4.34 0.72
CA VAL A 29 3.16 3.78 2.07
C VAL A 29 4.65 3.75 2.38
N ASP A 30 5.05 4.15 3.59
CA ASP A 30 6.46 4.30 3.98
C ASP A 30 7.27 3.00 4.12
N ARG A 31 6.63 1.84 3.98
CA ARG A 31 7.25 0.51 4.07
C ARG A 31 6.44 -0.56 3.35
N THR A 32 7.08 -1.64 2.97
CA THR A 32 6.46 -2.79 2.26
C THR A 32 5.96 -3.90 3.19
N ARG A 33 6.33 -3.84 4.48
CA ARG A 33 5.94 -4.81 5.51
C ARG A 33 5.84 -4.13 6.87
N ILE A 34 4.86 -4.56 7.67
CA ILE A 34 4.65 -4.12 9.04
C ILE A 34 4.78 -5.34 9.95
N ILE A 35 5.71 -5.31 10.89
CA ILE A 35 5.83 -6.32 11.96
C ILE A 35 5.23 -5.72 13.23
N MET A 36 4.23 -6.40 13.80
CA MET A 36 3.58 -5.99 15.03
C MET A 36 3.83 -7.04 16.11
N SER A 37 4.64 -6.67 17.11
CA SER A 37 4.91 -7.53 18.28
C SER A 37 3.63 -7.87 19.04
N SER A 38 3.64 -9.00 19.76
CA SER A 38 2.48 -9.49 20.51
C SER A 38 2.07 -8.57 21.68
N ASP A 39 3.02 -7.86 22.26
CA ASP A 39 2.84 -6.88 23.34
C ASP A 39 2.48 -5.47 22.82
N ALA A 40 2.65 -5.22 21.53
CA ALA A 40 2.34 -3.94 20.92
C ALA A 40 0.82 -3.73 20.82
N LYS A 41 0.31 -2.65 21.43
CA LYS A 41 -1.10 -2.26 21.30
C LYS A 41 -1.43 -1.66 19.93
N ALA A 42 -0.44 -1.04 19.29
CA ALA A 42 -0.58 -0.38 18.00
C ALA A 42 0.76 -0.23 17.28
N VAL A 43 0.70 -0.08 15.96
CA VAL A 43 1.82 0.30 15.09
C VAL A 43 1.37 1.45 14.17
N SER A 44 2.28 2.38 13.87
CA SER A 44 1.99 3.51 12.98
C SER A 44 2.66 3.33 11.64
N VAL A 45 1.90 3.60 10.58
CA VAL A 45 2.30 3.54 9.17
C VAL A 45 2.18 4.93 8.58
N GLY A 46 3.23 5.40 7.92
CA GLY A 46 3.24 6.68 7.23
C GLY A 46 2.64 6.56 5.84
N LEU A 47 1.81 7.54 5.49
CA LEU A 47 1.31 7.75 4.13
C LEU A 47 1.85 9.08 3.61
N SER A 48 2.24 9.15 2.33
CA SER A 48 2.57 10.40 1.66
C SER A 48 1.75 10.58 0.39
N ASN A 49 1.24 11.79 0.16
CA ASN A 49 0.67 12.18 -1.11
C ASN A 49 1.77 12.86 -1.95
N GLU A 50 2.26 12.15 -2.96
CA GLU A 50 3.27 12.60 -3.90
C GLU A 50 2.67 13.36 -5.11
N SER A 51 1.33 13.53 -5.16
CA SER A 51 0.71 14.50 -6.07
C SER A 51 1.22 15.90 -5.73
N ARG A 52 1.55 16.67 -6.78
CA ARG A 52 2.14 18.01 -6.65
C ARG A 52 1.10 19.10 -6.40
N ASP A 53 -0.14 18.85 -6.78
CA ASP A 53 -1.17 19.87 -6.94
C ASP A 53 -2.55 19.42 -6.44
N GLN A 54 -2.80 18.12 -6.30
CA GLN A 54 -4.13 17.60 -5.94
C GLN A 54 -4.15 16.94 -4.55
N PRO A 55 -5.17 17.23 -3.72
CA PRO A 55 -5.44 16.45 -2.51
C PRO A 55 -6.02 15.08 -2.89
N TYR A 56 -5.69 14.05 -2.13
CA TYR A 56 -6.26 12.70 -2.29
C TYR A 56 -6.90 12.25 -0.99
N LEU A 57 -7.96 11.45 -1.07
CA LEU A 57 -8.38 10.66 0.09
C LEU A 57 -7.61 9.34 0.11
N ALA A 58 -7.19 8.91 1.29
CA ALA A 58 -6.65 7.59 1.55
C ALA A 58 -7.63 6.83 2.43
N GLN A 59 -8.21 5.77 1.87
CA GLN A 59 -9.00 4.78 2.60
C GLN A 59 -8.08 3.66 3.06
N SER A 60 -8.20 3.20 4.31
CA SER A 60 -7.30 2.19 4.88
C SER A 60 -8.07 1.16 5.69
N TRP A 61 -7.71 -0.13 5.50
CA TRP A 61 -8.32 -1.25 6.21
C TRP A 61 -7.34 -2.42 6.36
N VAL A 62 -7.72 -3.44 7.13
CA VAL A 62 -6.93 -4.67 7.31
C VAL A 62 -7.77 -5.87 6.90
N GLU A 63 -7.16 -6.78 6.16
CA GLU A 63 -7.74 -8.05 5.75
C GLU A 63 -7.01 -9.23 6.41
N ASP A 64 -7.74 -10.33 6.58
CA ASP A 64 -7.18 -11.62 6.94
C ASP A 64 -6.49 -12.32 5.74
N SER A 65 -5.95 -13.51 5.99
CA SER A 65 -5.30 -14.32 4.95
C SER A 65 -6.20 -14.77 3.79
N GLN A 66 -7.53 -14.63 3.94
CA GLN A 66 -8.53 -14.96 2.93
C GLN A 66 -8.98 -13.73 2.13
N GLY A 67 -8.40 -12.55 2.39
CA GLY A 67 -8.78 -11.29 1.75
C GLY A 67 -10.08 -10.70 2.29
N LYS A 68 -10.55 -11.16 3.45
CA LYS A 68 -11.76 -10.61 4.09
C LYS A 68 -11.36 -9.57 5.12
N ALA A 69 -12.09 -8.44 5.14
CA ALA A 69 -11.91 -7.44 6.20
C ALA A 69 -12.06 -8.09 7.58
N THR A 70 -11.07 -7.87 8.45
CA THR A 70 -11.01 -8.46 9.79
C THR A 70 -11.33 -7.43 10.87
N ASN A 71 -11.84 -7.91 12.01
CA ASN A 71 -12.05 -7.09 13.20
C ASN A 71 -10.94 -7.27 14.25
N VAL A 72 -9.98 -8.17 14.03
CA VAL A 72 -8.85 -8.42 14.96
C VAL A 72 -7.90 -7.22 15.01
N LEU A 73 -7.67 -6.60 13.85
CA LEU A 73 -6.83 -5.42 13.67
C LEU A 73 -7.64 -4.33 12.97
N ILE A 74 -7.55 -3.09 13.44
CA ILE A 74 -8.24 -1.94 12.83
C ILE A 74 -7.23 -0.85 12.43
N ALA A 75 -7.41 -0.28 11.25
CA ALA A 75 -6.64 0.85 10.73
C ALA A 75 -7.40 2.17 10.96
N LEU A 76 -6.77 3.14 11.64
CA LEU A 76 -7.38 4.42 11.98
C LEU A 76 -6.48 5.62 11.59
N PRO A 77 -7.04 6.70 11.01
CA PRO A 77 -8.43 6.81 10.54
C PRO A 77 -8.66 5.92 9.30
N PRO A 78 -9.88 5.36 9.12
CA PRO A 78 -10.19 4.48 7.98
C PRO A 78 -10.34 5.25 6.67
N LEU A 79 -10.55 6.57 6.73
CA LEU A 79 -10.59 7.48 5.59
C LEU A 79 -10.00 8.82 6.03
N GLN A 80 -9.09 9.38 5.24
CA GLN A 80 -8.49 10.68 5.52
C GLN A 80 -8.10 11.42 4.24
N ARG A 81 -8.19 12.74 4.26
CA ARG A 81 -7.65 13.60 3.22
C ARG A 81 -6.17 13.88 3.47
N ILE A 82 -5.36 13.78 2.44
CA ILE A 82 -3.94 14.15 2.45
C ILE A 82 -3.73 15.18 1.33
N ASP A 83 -3.39 16.41 1.71
CA ASP A 83 -3.13 17.48 0.75
C ASP A 83 -1.85 17.21 -0.08
N ALA A 84 -1.73 17.90 -1.20
CA ALA A 84 -0.60 17.76 -2.13
C ALA A 84 0.76 17.91 -1.44
N GLY A 85 1.67 16.99 -1.70
CA GLY A 85 3.00 16.92 -1.10
C GLY A 85 3.03 16.70 0.41
N LYS A 86 1.88 16.42 1.06
CA LYS A 86 1.80 16.22 2.51
C LYS A 86 1.89 14.75 2.90
N LYS A 87 2.22 14.56 4.18
CA LYS A 87 2.29 13.25 4.82
C LYS A 87 1.23 13.15 5.90
N SER A 88 0.72 11.95 6.10
CA SER A 88 -0.15 11.60 7.21
C SER A 88 0.24 10.24 7.79
N ARG A 89 -0.51 9.77 8.79
CA ARG A 89 -0.29 8.47 9.42
C ARG A 89 -1.60 7.70 9.55
N VAL A 90 -1.48 6.39 9.43
CA VAL A 90 -2.50 5.41 9.85
C VAL A 90 -1.95 4.67 11.05
N ARG A 91 -2.80 4.39 12.03
CA ARG A 91 -2.48 3.58 13.19
C ARG A 91 -3.24 2.27 13.10
N ILE A 92 -2.51 1.16 13.05
CA ILE A 92 -3.07 -0.19 13.11
C ILE A 92 -3.09 -0.61 14.57
N MET A 93 -4.24 -1.02 15.08
CA MET A 93 -4.46 -1.33 16.49
C MET A 93 -5.05 -2.72 16.66
N ARG A 94 -4.67 -3.42 17.72
CA ARG A 94 -5.29 -4.69 18.10
C ARG A 94 -6.60 -4.45 18.84
N VAL A 95 -7.65 -5.15 18.45
CA VAL A 95 -8.96 -5.12 19.11
C VAL A 95 -9.02 -6.25 20.13
N GLN A 96 -9.18 -5.93 21.41
CA GLN A 96 -9.16 -6.92 22.50
C GLN A 96 -10.39 -7.83 22.53
N ASN A 97 -11.53 -7.38 21.98
CA ASN A 97 -12.81 -8.09 21.96
C ASN A 97 -13.39 -8.13 20.54
N SER A 98 -12.61 -8.61 19.56
CA SER A 98 -13.07 -8.62 18.16
C SER A 98 -14.23 -9.60 17.88
N GLY A 99 -14.51 -10.52 18.82
CA GLY A 99 -15.44 -11.63 18.61
C GLY A 99 -14.83 -12.81 17.86
N ASP A 100 -13.59 -12.66 17.38
CA ASP A 100 -12.83 -13.72 16.72
C ASP A 100 -12.03 -14.56 17.73
N ALA A 101 -11.57 -15.73 17.30
CA ALA A 101 -10.68 -16.57 18.09
C ALA A 101 -9.35 -15.85 18.39
N PRO A 102 -8.74 -16.09 19.58
CA PRO A 102 -7.42 -15.55 19.90
C PRO A 102 -6.37 -15.98 18.88
N LEU A 103 -5.41 -15.09 18.59
CA LEU A 103 -4.28 -15.43 17.71
C LEU A 103 -3.39 -16.50 18.35
N PRO A 104 -2.82 -17.42 17.56
CA PRO A 104 -1.83 -18.39 18.03
C PRO A 104 -0.65 -17.73 18.74
N ALA A 105 -0.18 -18.34 19.83
CA ALA A 105 0.97 -17.85 20.60
C ALA A 105 2.30 -18.51 20.20
N ASP A 106 2.26 -19.58 19.40
CA ASP A 106 3.40 -20.40 18.99
C ASP A 106 3.92 -20.09 17.58
N ARG A 107 3.24 -19.20 16.85
CA ARG A 107 3.56 -18.84 15.46
C ARG A 107 3.08 -17.45 15.10
N GLU A 108 3.60 -16.90 14.01
CA GLU A 108 3.14 -15.63 13.45
C GLU A 108 1.75 -15.76 12.79
N SER A 109 1.00 -14.67 12.79
CA SER A 109 -0.26 -14.53 12.05
C SER A 109 -0.09 -13.48 10.94
N LEU A 110 -0.54 -13.82 9.73
CA LEU A 110 -0.44 -12.94 8.56
C LEU A 110 -1.75 -12.18 8.32
N PHE A 111 -1.62 -10.87 8.14
CA PHE A 111 -2.68 -9.96 7.76
C PHE A 111 -2.19 -9.05 6.62
N TYR A 112 -3.14 -8.45 5.90
CA TYR A 112 -2.84 -7.51 4.82
C TYR A 112 -3.34 -6.12 5.19
N PHE A 113 -2.44 -5.14 5.22
CA PHE A 113 -2.80 -3.74 5.36
C PHE A 113 -3.02 -3.16 3.97
N ASN A 114 -4.23 -2.66 3.73
CA ASN A 114 -4.63 -2.10 2.45
C ASN A 114 -4.79 -0.59 2.55
N VAL A 115 -4.35 0.11 1.49
CA VAL A 115 -4.58 1.54 1.29
C VAL A 115 -5.11 1.74 -0.12
N ARG A 116 -6.25 2.42 -0.23
CA ARG A 116 -6.82 2.85 -1.50
C ARG A 116 -6.78 4.37 -1.58
N GLU A 117 -6.13 4.88 -2.61
CA GLU A 117 -6.25 6.29 -2.95
C GLU A 117 -7.56 6.56 -3.70
N ILE A 118 -8.14 7.74 -3.47
CA ILE A 118 -9.32 8.23 -4.16
C ILE A 118 -8.99 9.65 -4.64
N PRO A 119 -8.89 9.87 -5.96
CA PRO A 119 -8.62 11.19 -6.52
C PRO A 119 -9.80 12.15 -6.27
N PRO A 120 -9.58 13.48 -6.39
CA PRO A 120 -10.67 14.43 -6.42
C PRO A 120 -11.58 14.16 -7.64
N ALA A 121 -12.84 14.61 -7.55
CA ALA A 121 -13.70 14.60 -8.72
C ALA A 121 -13.09 15.48 -9.84
N PRO A 122 -13.29 15.13 -11.12
CA PRO A 122 -12.95 16.01 -12.23
C PRO A 122 -13.63 17.38 -12.07
N GLU A 123 -12.98 18.44 -12.56
CA GLU A 123 -13.67 19.72 -12.77
C GLU A 123 -14.67 19.56 -13.94
N ASP A 124 -15.86 20.15 -13.80
CA ASP A 124 -16.93 20.13 -14.81
C ASP A 124 -16.58 20.91 -16.09
#